data_AF-A0A6J7C5K3-F1
#
_entry.id   AF-A0A6J7C5K3-F1
#
_cell.length_a   1.000
_cell.length_b   1.000
_cell.length_c   1.000
_cell.angle_alpha   90.00
_cell.angle_beta   90.00
_cell.angle_gamma   90.00
#
_symmetry.space_group_name_H-M   'P 1'
#
loop_
_entity.id
_entity.type
_entity.pdbx_description
1 polymer ?
#
loop_
_entity_poly.entity_id
_entity_poly.type
_entity_poly.pdbx_seq_one_letter_code
_entity_poly.pdbx_strand_id
1 'polypeptide(L)' 'MFGANLAGALLNRAVLAGINLTGADLTGADLTGADLTGAYLSGAYLSGFYLGIIGVPYALRTGWVLGGGVLKPG' A
#
# COMPACT_ATOMS: atom_id res chain seq x y z
N MET A 1 4.41 13.71 11.97
CA MET A 1 2.95 13.48 11.92
C MET A 1 2.78 11.97 11.87
N PHE A 2 2.15 11.37 12.88
CA PHE A 2 1.97 9.92 12.96
C PHE A 2 1.04 9.46 11.83
N GLY A 3 1.30 8.27 11.28
CA GLY A 3 0.76 7.79 10.01
C GLY A 3 -0.77 7.91 9.87
N ALA A 4 -1.23 8.09 8.63
CA ALA A 4 -2.64 8.22 8.33
C ALA A 4 -3.41 6.95 8.69
N ASN A 5 -4.57 7.08 9.33
CA ASN A 5 -5.49 5.97 9.51
C ASN A 5 -6.39 5.87 8.28
N LEU A 6 -6.19 4.82 7.49
CA LEU A 6 -6.93 4.46 6.28
C LEU A 6 -7.49 3.03 6.39
N ALA A 7 -7.66 2.52 7.62
CA ALA A 7 -8.16 1.19 7.84
C ALA A 7 -9.59 1.06 7.27
N GLY A 8 -9.82 0.02 6.46
CA GLY A 8 -11.09 -0.23 5.77
C GLY A 8 -11.44 0.78 4.66
N ALA A 9 -10.52 1.68 4.28
CA ALA A 9 -10.79 2.67 3.26
C ALA A 9 -11.00 2.03 1.87
N LEU A 10 -11.97 2.57 1.13
CA LEU A 10 -12.18 2.24 -0.28
C LEU A 10 -11.25 3.11 -1.13
N LEU A 11 -10.10 2.55 -1.52
CA LEU A 11 -9.05 3.21 -2.31
C LEU A 11 -8.91 2.56 -3.69
N ASN A 12 -9.94 1.85 -4.14
CA ASN A 12 -9.94 1.16 -5.42
C ASN A 12 -9.73 2.17 -6.56
N ARG A 13 -8.73 1.91 -7.41
CA ARG A 13 -8.29 2.80 -8.51
C ARG A 13 -7.86 4.20 -8.07
N ALA A 14 -7.54 4.41 -6.79
CA ALA A 14 -7.00 5.67 -6.31
C ALA A 14 -5.61 5.93 -6.90
N VAL A 15 -5.31 7.19 -7.19
CA VAL A 15 -3.95 7.62 -7.56
C VAL A 15 -3.21 8.01 -6.28
N LEU A 16 -2.35 7.13 -5.82
CA LEU A 16 -1.53 7.30 -4.61
C LEU A 16 -0.03 7.42 -4.95
N ALA A 17 0.27 7.69 -6.22
CA ALA A 17 1.63 7.80 -6.73
C ALA A 17 2.41 8.90 -6.00
N GLY A 18 3.62 8.57 -5.53
CA GLY A 18 4.49 9.51 -4.81
C GLY A 18 4.05 9.88 -3.39
N ILE A 19 2.92 9.36 -2.88
CA ILE A 19 2.42 9.74 -1.55
C ILE A 19 3.28 9.12 -0.45
N ASN A 20 3.53 9.91 0.61
CA ASN A 20 4.13 9.42 1.83
C ASN A 20 3.08 8.73 2.72
N LEU A 21 3.03 7.41 2.68
CA LEU A 21 2.19 6.54 3.52
C LEU A 21 3.01 5.86 4.62
N THR A 22 4.16 6.43 4.99
CA THR A 22 5.03 5.89 6.05
C THR A 22 4.25 5.77 7.35
N GLY A 23 4.18 4.55 7.90
CA GLY A 23 3.44 4.26 9.13
C GLY A 23 1.91 4.33 9.02
N ALA A 24 1.34 4.46 7.81
CA ALA A 24 -0.10 4.50 7.63
C ALA A 24 -0.74 3.15 7.98
N ASP A 25 -1.95 3.18 8.55
CA ASP A 25 -2.76 1.99 8.74
C ASP A 25 -3.66 1.78 7.52
N LEU A 26 -3.36 0.77 6.72
CA LEU A 26 -4.11 0.35 5.53
C LEU A 26 -4.81 -1.00 5.78
N THR A 27 -5.02 -1.37 7.04
CA THR A 27 -5.64 -2.64 7.40
C THR A 27 -7.04 -2.74 6.82
N GLY A 28 -7.32 -3.77 6.02
CA GLY A 28 -8.63 -3.96 5.40
C GLY A 28 -8.96 -3.00 4.25
N ALA A 29 -8.03 -2.14 3.83
CA ALA A 29 -8.28 -1.20 2.74
C ALA A 29 -8.47 -1.93 1.40
N ASP A 30 -9.40 -1.47 0.57
CA ASP A 30 -9.50 -1.92 -0.81
C ASP A 30 -8.54 -1.11 -1.68
N LEU A 31 -7.42 -1.72 -2.09
CA LEU A 31 -6.41 -1.12 -2.96
C LEU A 31 -6.49 -1.67 -4.39
N THR A 32 -7.61 -2.30 -4.77
CA THR A 32 -7.78 -2.91 -6.09
C THR A 32 -7.65 -1.85 -7.19
N GLY A 33 -6.64 -1.97 -8.03
CA GLY A 33 -6.30 -1.05 -9.11
C GLY A 33 -5.65 0.27 -8.66
N ALA A 34 -5.32 0.45 -7.38
CA ALA A 34 -4.69 1.67 -6.90
C ALA A 34 -3.27 1.83 -7.48
N ASP A 35 -2.94 3.03 -7.96
CA ASP A 35 -1.59 3.35 -8.41
C ASP A 35 -0.73 3.76 -7.22
N LEU A 36 0.19 2.88 -6.82
CA LEU A 36 1.15 3.11 -5.73
C LEU A 36 2.56 3.39 -6.26
N THR A 37 2.70 3.78 -7.53
CA THR A 37 4.00 4.08 -8.14
C THR A 37 4.74 5.13 -7.34
N GLY A 38 5.90 4.76 -6.79
CA GLY A 38 6.70 5.65 -5.96
C GLY A 38 6.07 6.05 -4.62
N ALA A 39 5.05 5.36 -4.13
CA ALA A 39 4.56 5.58 -2.77
C ALA A 39 5.58 5.10 -1.72
N TYR A 40 5.65 5.77 -0.57
CA TYR A 40 6.47 5.35 0.56
C TYR A 40 5.61 4.58 1.56
N LEU A 41 5.81 3.26 1.67
CA LEU A 41 5.02 2.37 2.56
C LEU A 41 5.85 1.82 3.74
N SER A 42 7.00 2.44 4.04
CA SER A 42 7.83 2.03 5.17
C SER A 42 7.02 2.02 6.47
N GLY A 43 6.99 0.88 7.15
CA GLY A 43 6.25 0.73 8.41
C GLY A 43 4.71 0.80 8.29
N ALA A 44 4.14 0.83 7.08
CA ALA A 44 2.69 0.78 6.91
C ALA A 44 2.11 -0.58 7.36
N TYR A 45 0.90 -0.55 7.92
CA TYR A 45 0.14 -1.75 8.30
C TYR A 45 -0.73 -2.20 7.11
N LEU A 46 -0.37 -3.33 6.51
CA LEU A 46 -0.97 -3.87 5.28
C LEU A 46 -1.60 -5.25 5.54
N SER A 47 -2.39 -5.39 6.61
CA SER A 47 -3.12 -6.64 6.89
C SER A 47 -4.50 -6.62 6.24
N GLY A 48 -4.88 -7.71 5.56
CA GLY A 48 -6.27 -7.88 5.07
C GLY A 48 -6.73 -6.92 3.97
N PHE A 49 -5.80 -6.22 3.29
CA PHE A 49 -6.15 -5.42 2.12
C PHE A 49 -6.51 -6.31 0.91
N TYR A 50 -7.35 -5.80 0.01
CA TYR A 50 -7.70 -6.51 -1.21
C TYR A 50 -6.63 -6.31 -2.30
N LEU A 51 -6.20 -7.41 -2.94
CA LEU A 51 -5.08 -7.45 -3.88
C LEU A 51 -5.46 -6.94 -5.29
N GLY A 52 -4.63 -6.06 -5.86
CA GLY A 52 -4.74 -5.63 -7.26
C GLY A 52 -4.04 -4.31 -7.58
N ILE A 53 -2.99 -3.94 -6.85
CA ILE A 53 -2.33 -2.64 -7.02
C ILE A 53 -1.61 -2.54 -8.39
N ILE A 54 -1.46 -1.32 -8.88
CA ILE A 54 -0.68 -1.00 -10.07
C ILE A 54 0.56 -0.22 -9.63
N GLY A 55 1.73 -0.55 -10.19
CA GLY A 55 2.99 0.18 -9.96
C GLY A 55 3.94 -0.45 -8.93
N VAL A 56 5.09 0.20 -8.76
CA VAL A 56 6.16 -0.19 -7.82
C VAL A 56 6.31 0.92 -6.77
N PRO A 57 6.01 0.70 -5.49
CA PRO A 57 6.29 1.67 -4.43
C PRO A 57 7.81 1.81 -4.19
N TYR A 58 8.26 3.01 -3.78
CA TYR A 58 9.69 3.28 -3.53
C TYR A 58 10.23 2.55 -2.31
N ALA A 59 9.39 2.34 -1.31
CA ALA A 59 9.77 1.64 -0.09
C ALA A 59 8.66 0.69 0.32
N LEU A 60 9.00 -0.60 0.38
CA LEU A 60 8.11 -1.65 0.87
C LEU A 60 8.15 -1.74 2.40
N ARG A 61 7.12 -2.35 2.99
CA ARG A 61 7.23 -2.86 4.35
C ARG A 61 8.34 -3.91 4.40
N THR A 62 9.14 -3.90 5.45
CA THR A 62 10.22 -4.87 5.66
C THR A 62 9.69 -6.31 5.54
N GLY A 63 10.37 -7.14 4.74
CA GLY A 63 10.00 -8.54 4.51
C GLY A 63 8.89 -8.76 3.49
N TRP A 64 8.57 -7.78 2.64
CA TRP A 64 7.62 -7.94 1.54
C TRP A 64 8.30 -7.80 0.18
N VAL A 65 7.81 -8.54 -0.82
CA VAL A 65 8.28 -8.52 -2.20
C VAL A 65 7.12 -8.27 -3.16
N LEU A 66 7.41 -7.61 -4.29
CA LEU A 66 6.49 -7.47 -5.40
C LEU A 66 6.80 -8.54 -6.45
N GLY A 67 5.89 -9.50 -6.63
CA GLY A 67 6.00 -10.52 -7.67
C GLY A 67 4.72 -10.57 -8.51
N GLY A 68 4.83 -10.33 -9.82
CA GLY A 68 3.68 -10.40 -10.74
C GLY A 68 2.56 -9.39 -10.46
N GLY A 69 2.89 -8.19 -9.93
CA GLY A 69 1.90 -7.17 -9.56
C GLY A 69 1.24 -7.40 -8.19
N VAL A 70 1.66 -8.42 -7.46
CA VAL A 70 1.12 -8.77 -6.14
C VAL A 70 2.18 -8.53 -5.07
N LEU A 71 1.81 -7.76 -4.04
CA LEU A 71 2.58 -7.63 -2.81
C LEU A 71 2.35 -8.86 -1.95
N LYS A 72 3.42 -9.55 -1.58
CA LYS A 72 3.38 -10.70 -0.68
C LYS A 72 4.52 -10.66 0.32
N PRO A 73 4.38 -11.29 1.50
CA PRO A 73 5.54 -11.58 2.35
C PRO A 73 6.61 -12.32 1.54
N GLY A 74 7.86 -11.87 1.68
CA GLY A 74 9.05 -12.51 1.11
C GLY A 74 9.51 -13.71 1.92
#